data_AF-A0A1F9YB15-F1
#
_entry.id   AF-A0A1F9YB15-F1
#
_cell.length_a   1.000
_cell.length_b   1.000
_cell.length_c   1.000
_cell.angle_alpha   90.00
_cell.angle_beta   90.00
_cell.angle_gamma   90.00
#
_symmetry.space_group_name_H-M   'P 1'
#
loop_
_entity.id
_entity.type
_entity.pdbx_description
1 polymer ?
#
loop_
_entity_poly.entity_id
_entity_poly.type
_entity_poly.pdbx_seq_one_letter_code
_entity_poly.pdbx_strand_id
1 'polypeptide(L)'
;MRLTLIFQQAVYKRFVTVLLLLALTASVSLYVYISNTSRYTNRSMQLIVKKLGHNLIILPDSTNPLDVYWCTDKQTLFTEDVAVRLADDHELASRYFVSVLQTRLTRNDNIFLLTGIGIAQRSDETAEKGNMIRPVRKGEARLGAMAAKQLRRATGDTLQINGDTYKIESIVKEKGNEDDYRIYIPLAILQSILHQKGQIHYILAFLCQHGSNVEKTIKNETAMLKNLVPEMKLITKTDLIQGRALARQTTDRTLYYLLGLILIVTILIIIISCAQEVAERRKETGILIAMGTGRSYILSLYFIKIGILALLSSVTGFIIGSALAVYWTSVFLVTETAEVAYQWADLPKISLLTLLTSLAAESIPLFSLFRSDPSSILMEE
;
A
#
# COMPACT_ATOMS: atom_id res chain seq x y z
N MET A 1 28.29 33.88 -19.33
CA MET A 1 27.91 34.20 -20.72
C MET A 1 26.70 33.40 -21.21
N ARG A 2 26.72 32.04 -21.20
CA ARG A 2 25.56 31.21 -21.62
C ARG A 2 24.30 31.41 -20.76
N LEU A 3 24.43 31.36 -19.42
CA LEU A 3 23.32 31.58 -18.48
C LEU A 3 22.69 32.97 -18.58
N THR A 4 23.51 34.01 -18.81
CA THR A 4 23.06 35.40 -18.93
C THR A 4 22.19 35.60 -20.17
N LEU A 5 22.59 35.02 -21.31
CA LEU A 5 21.80 35.03 -22.54
C LEU A 5 20.48 34.29 -22.37
N ILE A 6 20.48 33.12 -21.72
CA ILE A 6 19.27 32.33 -21.45
C ILE A 6 18.30 33.11 -20.54
N PHE A 7 18.82 33.76 -19.49
CA PHE A 7 18.00 34.55 -18.58
C PHE A 7 17.39 35.76 -19.28
N GLN A 8 18.15 36.49 -20.09
CA GLN A 8 17.63 37.60 -20.90
C GLN A 8 16.58 37.13 -21.92
N GLN A 9 16.78 35.96 -22.53
CA GLN A 9 15.82 35.33 -23.43
C GLN A 9 14.51 34.93 -22.74
N ALA A 10 14.60 34.34 -21.54
CA ALA A 10 13.43 34.04 -20.71
C ALA A 10 12.68 35.31 -20.30
N VAL A 11 13.42 36.38 -20.00
CA VAL A 11 12.90 37.69 -19.61
C VAL A 11 12.25 38.45 -20.77
N TYR A 12 12.66 38.21 -22.02
CA TYR A 12 12.05 38.82 -23.20
C TYR A 12 10.74 38.13 -23.60
N LYS A 13 10.65 36.79 -23.47
CA LYS A 13 9.45 35.99 -23.76
C LYS A 13 8.85 35.39 -22.47
N ARG A 14 8.54 36.28 -21.51
CA ARG A 14 8.05 35.87 -20.19
C ARG A 14 6.78 35.04 -20.27
N PHE A 15 5.86 35.39 -21.16
CA PHE A 15 4.57 34.70 -21.27
C PHE A 15 4.70 33.22 -21.61
N VAL A 16 5.39 32.89 -22.71
CA VAL A 16 5.59 31.48 -23.16
C VAL A 16 6.42 30.70 -22.14
N THR A 17 7.47 31.32 -21.60
CA THR A 17 8.35 30.68 -20.60
C THR A 17 7.58 30.37 -19.30
N VAL A 18 6.74 31.29 -18.84
CA VAL A 18 5.88 31.10 -17.67
C VAL A 18 4.81 30.04 -17.94
N LEU A 19 4.18 30.04 -19.11
CA LEU A 19 3.17 29.04 -19.47
C LEU A 19 3.77 27.63 -19.49
N LEU A 20 4.96 27.47 -20.06
CA LEU A 20 5.68 26.20 -20.08
C LEU A 20 6.08 25.75 -18.66
N LEU A 21 6.58 26.67 -17.83
CA LEU A 21 6.89 26.41 -16.43
C LEU A 21 5.64 25.97 -15.65
N LEU A 22 4.50 26.65 -15.84
CA LEU A 22 3.24 26.30 -15.19
C LEU A 22 2.73 24.93 -15.64
N ALA A 23 2.79 24.62 -16.94
CA ALA A 23 2.38 23.32 -17.47
C ALA A 23 3.22 22.18 -16.89
N LEU A 24 4.56 22.33 -16.87
CA LEU A 24 5.47 21.36 -16.24
C LEU A 24 5.22 21.24 -14.75
N THR A 25 5.09 22.36 -14.04
CA THR A 25 4.82 22.40 -12.59
C THR A 25 3.51 21.69 -12.26
N ALA A 26 2.44 21.93 -13.03
CA ALA A 26 1.14 21.28 -12.85
C ALA A 26 1.23 19.76 -13.10
N SER A 27 1.94 19.35 -14.15
CA SER A 27 2.16 17.94 -14.48
C SER A 27 2.92 17.19 -13.37
N VAL A 28 4.03 17.77 -12.89
CA VAL A 28 4.79 17.20 -11.76
C VAL A 28 3.97 17.21 -10.48
N SER A 29 3.27 18.31 -10.17
CA SER A 29 2.42 18.40 -8.98
C SER A 29 1.36 17.32 -8.96
N LEU A 30 0.71 17.08 -10.10
CA LEU A 30 -0.31 16.05 -10.21
C LEU A 30 0.27 14.64 -10.09
N TYR A 31 1.44 14.38 -10.69
CA TYR A 31 2.19 13.14 -10.50
C TYR A 31 2.48 12.87 -9.02
N VAL A 32 3.05 13.87 -8.33
CA VAL A 32 3.43 13.76 -6.92
C VAL A 32 2.21 13.57 -6.03
N TYR A 33 1.14 14.34 -6.29
CA TYR A 33 -0.13 14.20 -5.58
C TYR A 33 -0.70 12.78 -5.70
N ILE A 34 -0.79 12.25 -6.93
CA ILE A 34 -1.33 10.91 -7.19
C ILE A 34 -0.45 9.84 -6.55
N SER A 35 0.88 9.96 -6.67
CA SER A 35 1.82 8.99 -6.12
C SER A 35 1.75 8.93 -4.59
N ASN A 36 1.76 10.09 -3.93
CA ASN A 36 1.60 10.17 -2.48
C ASN A 36 0.22 9.65 -2.05
N THR A 37 -0.85 10.09 -2.70
CA THR A 37 -2.21 9.64 -2.39
C THR A 37 -2.35 8.13 -2.52
N SER A 38 -1.88 7.53 -3.62
CA SER A 38 -1.90 6.07 -3.81
C SER A 38 -1.10 5.37 -2.71
N ARG A 39 0.08 5.89 -2.32
CA ARG A 39 0.90 5.28 -1.26
C ARG A 39 0.18 5.24 0.08
N TYR A 40 -0.35 6.37 0.54
CA TYR A 40 -1.01 6.45 1.84
C TYR A 40 -2.36 5.74 1.85
N THR A 41 -3.15 5.83 0.77
CA THR A 41 -4.41 5.09 0.65
C THR A 41 -4.18 3.58 0.63
N ASN A 42 -3.17 3.10 -0.12
CA ASN A 42 -2.80 1.68 -0.11
C ASN A 42 -2.34 1.23 1.28
N ARG A 43 -1.61 2.09 2.02
CA ARG A 43 -1.20 1.82 3.39
C ARG A 43 -2.38 1.76 4.36
N SER A 44 -3.31 2.71 4.28
CA SER A 44 -4.54 2.73 5.10
C SER A 44 -5.37 1.48 4.84
N MET A 45 -5.57 1.13 3.57
CA MET A 45 -6.23 -0.10 3.19
C MET A 45 -5.56 -1.32 3.81
N GLN A 46 -4.22 -1.44 3.79
CA GLN A 46 -3.49 -2.52 4.45
C GLN A 46 -3.82 -2.65 5.95
N LEU A 47 -3.90 -1.53 6.67
CA LEU A 47 -4.24 -1.53 8.11
C LEU A 47 -5.70 -1.90 8.35
N ILE A 48 -6.63 -1.42 7.52
CA ILE A 48 -8.04 -1.81 7.58
C ILE A 48 -8.21 -3.30 7.26
N VAL A 49 -7.43 -3.84 6.31
CA VAL A 49 -7.39 -5.30 6.02
C VAL A 49 -7.06 -6.08 7.24
N LYS A 50 -5.97 -5.69 7.87
CA LYS A 50 -5.51 -6.33 9.06
C LYS A 50 -6.60 -6.33 10.13
N LYS A 51 -7.32 -5.23 10.34
CA LYS A 51 -8.40 -5.17 11.33
C LYS A 51 -9.59 -6.09 11.05
N LEU A 52 -9.81 -6.53 9.80
CA LEU A 52 -10.86 -7.50 9.50
C LEU A 52 -10.57 -8.90 10.07
N GLY A 53 -9.34 -9.15 10.53
CA GLY A 53 -8.94 -10.41 11.15
C GLY A 53 -8.20 -11.33 10.20
N HIS A 54 -8.01 -12.56 10.66
CA HIS A 54 -7.29 -13.61 9.94
C HIS A 54 -8.02 -14.02 8.67
N ASN A 55 -7.25 -14.28 7.62
CA ASN A 55 -7.74 -14.67 6.30
C ASN A 55 -7.28 -16.08 5.90
N LEU A 56 -6.50 -16.74 6.74
CA LEU A 56 -6.10 -18.13 6.62
C LEU A 56 -6.49 -18.91 7.88
N ILE A 57 -6.94 -20.14 7.68
CA ILE A 57 -7.15 -21.14 8.72
C ILE A 57 -6.33 -22.37 8.33
N ILE A 58 -5.44 -22.79 9.21
CA ILE A 58 -4.60 -23.98 9.06
C ILE A 58 -5.17 -25.04 9.99
N LEU A 59 -5.51 -26.20 9.40
CA LEU A 59 -6.18 -27.32 10.04
C LEU A 59 -5.33 -28.58 9.88
N PRO A 60 -5.50 -29.60 10.74
CA PRO A 60 -5.08 -30.96 10.42
C PRO A 60 -5.68 -31.45 9.09
N ASP A 61 -4.96 -32.28 8.33
CA ASP A 61 -5.47 -32.75 7.03
C ASP A 61 -6.75 -33.62 7.15
N SER A 62 -6.86 -34.39 8.23
CA SER A 62 -8.01 -35.26 8.52
C SER A 62 -9.26 -34.49 8.95
N THR A 63 -9.17 -33.18 9.26
CA THR A 63 -10.31 -32.40 9.75
C THR A 63 -11.38 -32.18 8.69
N ASN A 64 -12.65 -32.38 9.05
CA ASN A 64 -13.76 -31.80 8.29
C ASN A 64 -13.97 -30.34 8.74
N PRO A 65 -13.83 -29.34 7.84
CA PRO A 65 -13.99 -27.93 8.21
C PRO A 65 -15.31 -27.58 8.92
N LEU A 66 -16.40 -28.29 8.60
CA LEU A 66 -17.70 -28.07 9.24
C LEU A 66 -17.65 -28.32 10.75
N ASP A 67 -16.86 -29.30 11.20
CA ASP A 67 -16.71 -29.61 12.62
C ASP A 67 -16.03 -28.46 13.37
N VAL A 68 -15.11 -27.73 12.71
CA VAL A 68 -14.48 -26.54 13.28
C VAL A 68 -15.42 -25.34 13.25
N TYR A 69 -16.15 -25.11 12.16
CA TYR A 69 -17.10 -23.99 12.08
C TYR A 69 -18.25 -24.12 13.06
N TRP A 70 -18.76 -25.34 13.25
CA TRP A 70 -19.81 -25.60 14.22
C TRP A 70 -19.27 -25.92 15.62
N CYS A 71 -17.95 -26.01 15.79
CA CYS A 71 -17.32 -26.40 17.06
C CYS A 71 -17.95 -27.70 17.61
N THR A 72 -17.97 -28.77 16.80
CA THR A 72 -18.49 -30.09 17.22
C THR A 72 -17.44 -30.86 18.03
N ASP A 73 -17.85 -31.96 18.66
CA ASP A 73 -16.91 -32.82 19.41
C ASP A 73 -15.99 -33.66 18.49
N LYS A 74 -16.20 -33.61 17.17
CA LYS A 74 -15.40 -34.33 16.16
C LYS A 74 -14.20 -33.53 15.65
N GLN A 75 -13.98 -32.34 16.20
CA GLN A 75 -12.80 -31.54 15.86
C GLN A 75 -11.53 -32.34 16.16
N THR A 76 -10.66 -32.42 15.17
CA THR A 76 -9.36 -33.09 15.30
C THR A 76 -8.37 -32.14 15.96
N LEU A 77 -7.46 -32.69 16.75
CA LEU A 77 -6.40 -31.93 17.42
C LEU A 77 -5.15 -31.80 16.54
N PHE A 78 -4.36 -30.80 16.90
CA PHE A 78 -3.12 -30.38 16.29
C PHE A 78 -2.14 -30.02 17.40
N THR A 79 -0.84 -30.21 17.18
CA THR A 79 0.17 -29.82 18.16
C THR A 79 0.39 -28.31 18.17
N GLU A 80 0.45 -27.71 19.35
CA GLU A 80 0.64 -26.26 19.53
C GLU A 80 1.98 -25.77 18.95
N ASP A 81 3.00 -26.62 18.97
CA ASP A 81 4.35 -26.35 18.45
C ASP A 81 4.38 -25.91 16.98
N VAL A 82 3.40 -26.36 16.18
CA VAL A 82 3.33 -25.98 14.77
C VAL A 82 3.19 -24.48 14.60
N ALA A 83 2.42 -23.80 15.45
CA ALA A 83 2.28 -22.34 15.35
C ALA A 83 3.60 -21.61 15.60
N VAL A 84 4.42 -22.13 16.53
CA VAL A 84 5.75 -21.59 16.84
C VAL A 84 6.68 -21.78 15.64
N ARG A 85 6.73 -23.01 15.09
CA ARG A 85 7.53 -23.32 13.89
C ARG A 85 7.17 -22.45 12.69
N LEU A 86 5.87 -22.17 12.50
CA LEU A 86 5.40 -21.28 11.44
C LEU A 86 5.77 -19.81 11.69
N ALA A 87 5.80 -19.38 12.95
CA ALA A 87 6.23 -18.02 13.31
C ALA A 87 7.75 -17.85 13.14
N ASP A 88 8.53 -18.90 13.33
CA ASP A 88 9.99 -18.86 13.18
C ASP A 88 10.45 -18.85 11.71
N ASP A 89 9.59 -19.19 10.76
CA ASP A 89 9.91 -19.14 9.33
C ASP A 89 9.65 -17.74 8.74
N HIS A 90 10.75 -17.01 8.46
CA HIS A 90 10.67 -15.66 7.93
C HIS A 90 10.35 -15.57 6.43
N GLU A 91 10.40 -16.67 5.68
CA GLU A 91 10.08 -16.71 4.25
C GLU A 91 8.57 -16.73 3.98
N LEU A 92 7.78 -17.23 4.93
CA LEU A 92 6.32 -17.20 4.85
C LEU A 92 5.78 -15.77 4.71
N ALA A 93 4.84 -15.58 3.78
CA ALA A 93 4.13 -14.31 3.65
C ALA A 93 3.05 -14.14 4.73
N SER A 94 2.63 -15.23 5.37
CA SER A 94 1.71 -15.19 6.52
C SER A 94 2.35 -14.67 7.79
N ARG A 95 1.56 -13.92 8.55
CA ARG A 95 1.93 -13.33 9.84
C ARG A 95 0.82 -13.49 10.87
N TYR A 96 1.10 -13.13 12.12
CA TYR A 96 0.14 -13.16 13.24
C TYR A 96 -0.47 -14.56 13.44
N PHE A 97 0.37 -15.56 13.73
CA PHE A 97 -0.10 -16.92 13.97
C PHE A 97 -0.77 -17.02 15.35
N VAL A 98 -2.01 -17.52 15.38
CA VAL A 98 -2.77 -17.70 16.61
C VAL A 98 -3.25 -19.13 16.72
N SER A 99 -2.73 -19.82 17.72
CA SER A 99 -3.17 -21.14 18.16
C SER A 99 -4.55 -21.04 18.80
N VAL A 100 -5.51 -21.85 18.33
CA VAL A 100 -6.88 -21.84 18.83
C VAL A 100 -7.32 -23.23 19.30
N LEU A 101 -7.77 -23.29 20.54
CA LEU A 101 -8.55 -24.40 21.08
C LEU A 101 -9.96 -23.88 21.38
N GLN A 102 -11.00 -24.67 21.14
CA GLN A 102 -12.38 -24.21 21.29
C GLN A 102 -13.33 -25.33 21.66
N THR A 103 -14.34 -25.01 22.46
CA THR A 103 -15.43 -25.94 22.81
C THR A 103 -16.74 -25.17 22.97
N ARG A 104 -17.86 -25.88 22.92
CA ARG A 104 -19.17 -25.29 23.23
C ARG A 104 -19.35 -25.21 24.74
N LEU A 105 -19.81 -24.06 25.20
CA LEU A 105 -20.22 -23.85 26.58
C LEU A 105 -21.71 -23.51 26.60
N THR A 106 -22.52 -24.37 27.19
CA THR A 106 -23.96 -24.11 27.38
C THR A 106 -24.20 -23.49 28.74
N ARG A 107 -24.90 -22.35 28.79
CA ARG A 107 -25.27 -21.68 30.05
C ARG A 107 -26.58 -20.92 29.90
N ASN A 108 -27.53 -21.18 30.80
CA ASN A 108 -28.86 -20.57 30.79
C ASN A 108 -29.55 -20.69 29.42
N ASP A 109 -29.57 -21.91 28.86
CA ASP A 109 -30.10 -22.26 27.53
C ASP A 109 -29.44 -21.56 26.32
N ASN A 110 -28.42 -20.73 26.56
CA ASN A 110 -27.62 -20.12 25.50
C ASN A 110 -26.33 -20.94 25.26
N ILE A 111 -25.93 -21.03 24.00
CA ILE A 111 -24.69 -21.69 23.58
C ILE A 111 -23.65 -20.62 23.28
N PHE A 112 -22.49 -20.74 23.90
CA PHE A 112 -21.33 -19.88 23.69
C PHE A 112 -20.15 -20.70 23.14
N LEU A 113 -19.22 -20.02 22.49
CA LEU A 113 -17.97 -20.63 22.03
C LEU A 113 -16.83 -20.29 23.00
N LEU A 114 -16.52 -21.20 23.91
CA LEU A 114 -15.38 -21.03 24.81
C LEU A 114 -14.09 -21.28 24.04
N THR A 115 -13.27 -20.25 23.89
CA THR A 115 -12.11 -20.24 22.98
C THR A 115 -10.84 -19.87 23.74
N GLY A 116 -9.86 -20.78 23.73
CA GLY A 116 -8.51 -20.57 24.22
C GLY A 116 -7.63 -20.07 23.08
N ILE A 117 -6.98 -18.92 23.28
CA ILE A 117 -6.09 -18.34 22.26
C ILE A 117 -4.65 -18.20 22.77
N GLY A 118 -3.69 -18.60 21.92
CA GLY A 118 -2.25 -18.48 22.14
C GLY A 118 -1.61 -17.81 20.93
N ILE A 119 -0.76 -16.81 21.15
CA ILE A 119 -0.15 -16.03 20.06
C ILE A 119 1.29 -16.50 19.89
N ALA A 120 1.63 -16.94 18.68
CA ALA A 120 3.01 -17.18 18.28
C ALA A 120 3.54 -15.90 17.61
N GLN A 121 4.43 -15.19 18.32
CA GLN A 121 4.98 -13.91 17.86
C GLN A 121 6.16 -14.15 16.92
N ARG A 122 6.19 -13.43 15.80
CA ARG A 122 7.39 -13.37 14.96
C ARG A 122 8.33 -12.28 15.43
N SER A 123 9.63 -12.52 15.29
CA SER A 123 10.68 -11.55 15.64
C SER A 123 10.80 -10.36 14.68
N ASP A 124 10.29 -10.45 13.45
CA ASP A 124 10.35 -9.42 12.41
C ASP A 124 9.11 -8.49 12.35
N GLU A 125 8.21 -8.57 13.33
CA GLU A 125 6.99 -7.76 13.38
C GLU A 125 7.28 -6.32 13.84
N THR A 126 6.85 -5.33 13.06
CA THR A 126 7.02 -3.91 13.40
C THR A 126 5.97 -3.42 14.39
N ALA A 127 6.39 -2.59 15.34
CA ALA A 127 5.51 -1.97 16.34
C ALA A 127 4.38 -1.14 15.71
N GLU A 128 4.64 -0.49 14.56
CA GLU A 128 3.63 0.30 13.82
C GLU A 128 2.43 -0.55 13.42
N LYS A 129 2.66 -1.81 13.03
CA LYS A 129 1.57 -2.72 12.70
C LYS A 129 1.03 -3.39 13.96
N GLY A 130 1.85 -3.64 14.98
CA GLY A 130 1.46 -4.31 16.23
C GLY A 130 0.94 -5.75 16.01
N ASN A 131 0.58 -6.47 17.07
CA ASN A 131 -0.08 -7.78 16.91
C ASN A 131 -1.60 -7.57 16.72
N MET A 132 -2.20 -8.30 15.77
CA MET A 132 -3.64 -8.13 15.44
C MET A 132 -4.55 -8.54 16.60
N ILE A 133 -4.12 -9.53 17.38
CA ILE A 133 -4.80 -10.01 18.58
C ILE A 133 -3.93 -9.69 19.78
N ARG A 134 -4.55 -9.20 20.85
CA ARG A 134 -3.88 -9.02 22.14
C ARG A 134 -4.01 -10.31 22.96
N PRO A 135 -2.93 -10.77 23.62
CA PRO A 135 -3.00 -11.95 24.47
C PRO A 135 -3.98 -11.70 25.62
N VAL A 136 -4.71 -12.74 26.01
CA VAL A 136 -5.57 -12.70 27.21
C VAL A 136 -4.71 -13.07 28.41
N ARG A 137 -4.73 -12.26 29.47
CA ARG A 137 -3.93 -12.53 30.67
C ARG A 137 -4.55 -13.65 31.51
N LYS A 138 -3.74 -14.31 32.32
CA LYS A 138 -4.23 -15.31 33.29
C LYS A 138 -5.22 -14.65 34.25
N GLY A 139 -6.37 -15.31 34.48
CA GLY A 139 -7.46 -14.77 35.31
C GLY A 139 -8.33 -13.71 34.64
N GLU A 140 -8.06 -13.38 33.37
CA GLU A 140 -8.89 -12.47 32.57
C GLU A 140 -9.64 -13.23 31.47
N ALA A 141 -10.76 -12.66 31.01
CA ALA A 141 -11.52 -13.13 29.87
C ALA A 141 -11.94 -11.95 29.00
N ARG A 142 -12.13 -12.22 27.70
CA ARG A 142 -12.69 -11.26 26.74
C ARG A 142 -13.96 -11.83 26.13
N LEU A 143 -15.00 -11.01 26.03
CA LEU A 143 -16.32 -11.46 25.54
C LEU A 143 -16.63 -10.85 24.17
N GLY A 144 -17.28 -11.62 23.30
CA GLY A 144 -18.00 -11.06 22.15
C GLY A 144 -19.19 -10.21 22.60
N ALA A 145 -19.66 -9.31 21.74
CA ALA A 145 -20.74 -8.38 22.05
C ALA A 145 -22.05 -9.09 22.46
N MET A 146 -22.43 -10.14 21.72
CA MET A 146 -23.64 -10.92 22.00
C MET A 146 -23.47 -11.82 23.23
N ALA A 147 -22.29 -12.39 23.43
CA ALA A 147 -21.96 -13.15 24.64
C ALA A 147 -22.09 -12.29 25.90
N ALA A 148 -21.54 -11.07 25.88
CA ALA A 148 -21.66 -10.11 26.99
C ALA A 148 -23.13 -9.73 27.27
N LYS A 149 -23.90 -9.48 26.21
CA LYS A 149 -25.33 -9.14 26.31
C LYS A 149 -26.17 -10.27 26.89
N GLN A 150 -25.99 -11.50 26.43
CA GLN A 150 -26.73 -12.68 26.89
C GLN A 150 -26.33 -13.08 28.31
N LEU A 151 -25.04 -12.99 28.65
CA LEU A 151 -24.55 -13.24 30.01
C LEU A 151 -24.85 -12.09 30.98
N ARG A 152 -25.32 -10.94 30.47
CA ARG A 152 -25.56 -9.70 31.21
C ARG A 152 -24.33 -9.25 31.99
N ARG A 153 -23.18 -9.21 31.31
CA ARG A 153 -21.90 -8.80 31.89
C ARG A 153 -21.30 -7.62 31.14
N ALA A 154 -20.67 -6.73 31.90
CA ALA A 154 -19.94 -5.58 31.40
C ALA A 154 -18.42 -5.77 31.57
N THR A 155 -17.65 -4.84 31.00
CA THR A 155 -16.21 -4.76 31.26
C THR A 155 -15.97 -4.48 32.76
N GLY A 156 -15.07 -5.23 33.38
CA GLY A 156 -14.77 -5.14 34.81
C GLY A 156 -15.51 -6.17 35.68
N ASP A 157 -16.62 -6.76 35.20
CA ASP A 157 -17.35 -7.81 35.90
C ASP A 157 -16.57 -9.13 35.93
N THR A 158 -17.06 -10.08 36.73
CA THR A 158 -16.51 -11.43 36.80
C THR A 158 -17.42 -12.48 36.17
N LEU A 159 -16.82 -13.46 35.51
CA LEU A 159 -17.48 -14.63 34.93
C LEU A 159 -16.84 -15.90 35.50
N GLN A 160 -17.67 -16.80 36.02
CA GLN A 160 -17.21 -18.13 36.43
C GLN A 160 -17.25 -19.11 35.26
N ILE A 161 -16.15 -19.83 35.03
CA ILE A 161 -16.01 -20.86 33.99
C ILE A 161 -15.33 -22.07 34.66
N ASN A 162 -15.99 -23.23 34.64
CA ASN A 162 -15.49 -24.47 35.25
C ASN A 162 -15.05 -24.33 36.73
N GLY A 163 -15.77 -23.51 37.52
CA GLY A 163 -15.47 -23.24 38.93
C GLY A 163 -14.48 -22.10 39.18
N ASP A 164 -13.66 -21.75 38.19
CA ASP A 164 -12.71 -20.64 38.28
C ASP A 164 -13.36 -19.30 37.93
N THR A 165 -12.88 -18.22 38.55
CA THR A 165 -13.40 -16.85 38.33
C THR A 165 -12.46 -16.04 37.42
N TYR A 166 -13.03 -15.45 36.37
CA TYR A 166 -12.31 -14.63 35.40
C TYR A 166 -12.85 -13.20 35.40
N LYS A 167 -11.97 -12.21 35.41
CA LYS A 167 -12.34 -10.80 35.25
C LYS A 167 -12.48 -10.46 33.76
N ILE A 168 -13.53 -9.75 33.38
CA ILE A 168 -13.77 -9.35 32.01
C ILE A 168 -12.90 -8.12 31.69
N GLU A 169 -11.83 -8.34 30.91
CA GLU A 169 -10.89 -7.30 30.49
C GLU A 169 -11.54 -6.33 29.50
N SER A 170 -12.27 -6.88 28.52
CA SER A 170 -12.84 -6.10 27.43
C SER A 170 -13.97 -6.87 26.73
N ILE A 171 -14.83 -6.12 26.04
CA ILE A 171 -15.86 -6.64 25.14
C ILE A 171 -15.47 -6.29 23.71
N VAL A 172 -15.41 -7.31 22.84
CA VAL A 172 -15.14 -7.12 21.40
C VAL A 172 -16.35 -6.47 20.76
N LYS A 173 -16.11 -5.44 19.94
CA LYS A 173 -17.16 -4.77 19.17
C LYS A 173 -17.87 -5.75 18.24
N GLU A 174 -19.18 -5.62 18.13
CA GLU A 174 -20.02 -6.46 17.28
C GLU A 174 -19.54 -6.47 15.83
N LYS A 175 -19.42 -7.67 15.25
CA LYS A 175 -18.96 -7.87 13.86
C LYS A 175 -19.99 -8.55 12.96
N GLY A 176 -21.07 -9.09 13.53
CA GLY A 176 -22.07 -9.86 12.80
C GLY A 176 -21.61 -11.27 12.44
N ASN A 177 -20.72 -11.87 13.25
CA ASN A 177 -20.17 -13.21 13.00
C ASN A 177 -20.07 -14.04 14.30
N GLU A 178 -19.49 -15.23 14.20
CA GLU A 178 -19.35 -16.15 15.34
C GLU A 178 -18.53 -15.56 16.51
N ASP A 179 -17.67 -14.57 16.26
CA ASP A 179 -16.88 -13.92 17.31
C ASP A 179 -17.75 -13.19 18.34
N ASP A 180 -18.97 -12.78 17.96
CA ASP A 180 -19.90 -12.10 18.84
C ASP A 180 -20.40 -13.01 19.96
N TYR A 181 -20.35 -14.33 19.77
CA TYR A 181 -20.77 -15.36 20.73
C TYR A 181 -19.57 -16.06 21.42
N ARG A 182 -18.33 -15.61 21.15
CA ARG A 182 -17.12 -16.20 21.74
C ARG A 182 -16.82 -15.65 23.13
N ILE A 183 -16.26 -16.52 23.96
CA ILE A 183 -15.65 -16.21 25.25
C ILE A 183 -14.19 -16.59 25.14
N TYR A 184 -13.30 -15.60 25.11
CA TYR A 184 -11.86 -15.80 24.97
C TYR A 184 -11.19 -15.88 26.34
N ILE A 185 -10.42 -16.94 26.53
CA ILE A 185 -9.55 -17.16 27.70
C ILE A 185 -8.14 -17.54 27.23
N PRO A 186 -7.13 -17.54 28.11
CA PRO A 186 -5.79 -17.97 27.73
C PRO A 186 -5.78 -19.44 27.28
N LEU A 187 -5.05 -19.76 26.21
CA LEU A 187 -4.99 -21.12 25.66
C LEU A 187 -4.63 -22.19 26.70
N ALA A 188 -3.58 -21.94 27.49
CA ALA A 188 -3.11 -22.87 28.53
C ALA A 188 -4.20 -23.23 29.55
N ILE A 189 -5.12 -22.29 29.83
CA ILE A 189 -6.23 -22.52 30.76
C ILE A 189 -7.27 -23.44 30.11
N LEU A 190 -7.69 -23.17 28.87
CA LEU A 190 -8.66 -24.04 28.20
C LEU A 190 -8.09 -25.45 27.97
N GLN A 191 -6.82 -25.56 27.62
CA GLN A 191 -6.13 -26.85 27.51
C GLN A 191 -6.18 -27.64 28.82
N SER A 192 -6.07 -26.98 29.98
CA SER A 192 -6.19 -27.64 31.28
C SER A 192 -7.63 -28.09 31.58
N ILE A 193 -8.63 -27.27 31.23
CA ILE A 193 -10.05 -27.58 31.39
C ILE A 193 -10.44 -28.80 30.54
N LEU A 194 -9.90 -28.90 29.33
CA LEU A 194 -10.21 -29.99 28.38
C LEU A 194 -9.25 -31.18 28.47
N HIS A 195 -8.27 -31.16 29.37
CA HIS A 195 -7.20 -32.17 29.46
C HIS A 195 -6.42 -32.38 28.15
N GLN A 196 -6.24 -31.30 27.37
CA GLN A 196 -5.63 -31.28 26.03
C GLN A 196 -4.35 -30.42 26.02
N LYS A 197 -3.42 -30.71 26.93
CA LYS A 197 -2.18 -29.93 27.08
C LYS A 197 -1.32 -29.98 25.81
N GLY A 198 -0.90 -28.81 25.30
CA GLY A 198 -0.09 -28.70 24.08
C GLY A 198 -0.83 -29.05 22.79
N GLN A 199 -2.16 -29.20 22.86
CA GLN A 199 -3.02 -29.50 21.72
C GLN A 199 -3.95 -28.31 21.43
N ILE A 200 -4.27 -28.13 20.16
CA ILE A 200 -5.12 -27.07 19.61
C ILE A 200 -6.00 -27.64 18.50
N HIS A 201 -7.07 -26.97 18.09
CA HIS A 201 -7.90 -27.42 16.97
C HIS A 201 -7.40 -26.87 15.62
N TYR A 202 -6.96 -25.60 15.61
CA TYR A 202 -6.53 -24.93 14.39
C TYR A 202 -5.64 -23.73 14.67
N ILE A 203 -4.96 -23.26 13.63
CA ILE A 203 -4.16 -22.04 13.66
C ILE A 203 -4.80 -21.01 12.74
N LEU A 204 -4.99 -19.80 13.24
CA LEU A 204 -5.34 -18.66 12.43
C LEU A 204 -4.07 -17.94 11.97
N ALA A 205 -4.05 -17.50 10.71
CA ALA A 205 -2.94 -16.72 10.17
C ALA A 205 -3.45 -15.61 9.25
N PHE A 206 -2.62 -14.60 9.05
CA PHE A 206 -2.90 -13.48 8.17
C PHE A 206 -1.90 -13.46 7.03
N LEU A 207 -2.35 -13.85 5.83
CA LEU A 207 -1.58 -13.76 4.60
C LEU A 207 -1.39 -12.30 4.21
N CYS A 208 -0.15 -11.80 4.32
CA CYS A 208 0.18 -10.46 3.85
C CYS A 208 0.36 -10.45 2.33
N GLN A 209 -0.60 -9.87 1.62
CA GLN A 209 -0.47 -9.72 0.18
C GLN A 209 0.37 -8.49 -0.19
N HIS A 210 1.61 -8.74 -0.62
CA HIS A 210 2.50 -7.75 -1.21
C HIS A 210 2.64 -8.00 -2.71
N GLY A 211 1.57 -7.80 -3.49
CA GLY A 211 1.63 -8.01 -4.94
C GLY A 211 0.28 -7.97 -5.63
N SER A 212 0.28 -7.93 -6.97
CA SER A 212 -0.92 -7.88 -7.80
C SER A 212 -1.59 -9.24 -8.01
N ASN A 213 -0.86 -10.35 -7.89
CA ASN A 213 -1.39 -11.69 -8.14
C ASN A 213 -1.66 -12.44 -6.82
N VAL A 214 -2.90 -12.38 -6.37
CA VAL A 214 -3.41 -13.08 -5.18
C VAL A 214 -3.20 -14.58 -5.30
N GLU A 215 -3.55 -15.15 -6.45
CA GLU A 215 -3.56 -16.60 -6.67
C GLU A 215 -2.14 -17.18 -6.60
N LYS A 216 -1.17 -16.49 -7.21
CA LYS A 216 0.25 -16.88 -7.11
C LYS A 216 0.75 -16.81 -5.67
N THR A 217 0.35 -15.78 -4.93
CA THR A 217 0.74 -15.62 -3.52
C THR A 217 0.18 -16.76 -2.68
N ILE A 218 -1.10 -17.11 -2.85
CA ILE A 218 -1.74 -18.23 -2.15
C ILE A 218 -1.08 -19.57 -2.53
N LYS A 219 -0.80 -19.81 -3.82
CA LYS A 219 -0.14 -21.04 -4.28
C LYS A 219 1.25 -21.20 -3.67
N ASN A 220 2.05 -20.14 -3.68
CA ASN A 220 3.39 -20.15 -3.09
C ASN A 220 3.33 -20.38 -1.58
N GLU A 221 2.46 -19.67 -0.88
CA GLU A 221 2.26 -19.83 0.56
C GLU A 221 1.83 -21.26 0.91
N THR A 222 0.87 -21.81 0.15
CA THR A 222 0.40 -23.18 0.35
C THR A 222 1.53 -24.20 0.16
N ALA A 223 2.40 -23.99 -0.83
CA ALA A 223 3.55 -24.87 -1.07
C ALA A 223 4.58 -24.80 0.07
N MET A 224 4.92 -23.59 0.54
CA MET A 224 5.84 -23.40 1.67
C MET A 224 5.28 -24.02 2.95
N LEU A 225 4.01 -23.75 3.28
CA LEU A 225 3.36 -24.30 4.45
C LEU A 225 3.29 -25.84 4.40
N LYS A 226 3.05 -26.44 3.22
CA LYS A 226 3.04 -27.91 3.06
C LYS A 226 4.41 -28.54 3.31
N ASN A 227 5.50 -27.83 2.97
CA ASN A 227 6.85 -28.33 3.26
C ASN A 227 7.15 -28.31 4.76
N LEU A 228 6.68 -27.28 5.47
CA LEU A 228 6.84 -27.18 6.92
C LEU A 228 5.90 -28.14 7.68
N VAL A 229 4.69 -28.31 7.18
CA VAL A 229 3.62 -29.07 7.81
C VAL A 229 2.93 -29.93 6.74
N PRO A 230 3.41 -31.17 6.51
CA PRO A 230 2.87 -32.01 5.44
C PRO A 230 1.40 -32.40 5.66
N GLU A 231 1.00 -32.64 6.91
CA GLU A 231 -0.34 -33.13 7.29
C GLU A 231 -1.29 -31.98 7.63
N MET A 232 -1.38 -30.97 6.77
CA MET A 232 -2.28 -29.84 6.97
C MET A 232 -3.28 -29.64 5.83
N LYS A 233 -4.40 -29.02 6.18
CA LYS A 233 -5.41 -28.47 5.28
C LYS A 233 -5.46 -26.96 5.46
N LEU A 234 -5.34 -26.22 4.36
CA LEU A 234 -5.40 -24.77 4.35
C LEU A 234 -6.76 -24.30 3.84
N ILE A 235 -7.41 -23.42 4.59
CA ILE A 235 -8.61 -22.70 4.15
C ILE A 235 -8.27 -21.23 4.02
N THR A 236 -8.51 -20.70 2.83
CA THR A 236 -8.31 -19.28 2.49
C THR A 236 -9.64 -18.56 2.41
N LYS A 237 -9.80 -17.46 3.16
CA LYS A 237 -10.93 -16.52 2.99
C LYS A 237 -10.67 -15.60 1.80
N THR A 238 -10.67 -16.16 0.60
CA THR A 238 -10.23 -15.51 -0.65
C THR A 238 -11.01 -14.26 -1.00
N ASP A 239 -12.31 -14.21 -0.74
CA ASP A 239 -13.17 -13.12 -1.24
C ASP A 239 -12.75 -11.76 -0.66
N LEU A 240 -12.35 -11.73 0.61
CA LEU A 240 -11.82 -10.53 1.28
C LEU A 240 -10.45 -10.10 0.73
N ILE A 241 -9.62 -11.06 0.32
CA ILE A 241 -8.27 -10.79 -0.21
C ILE A 241 -8.38 -10.35 -1.68
N GLN A 242 -9.16 -11.07 -2.48
CA GLN A 242 -9.36 -10.82 -3.90
C GLN A 242 -10.09 -9.50 -4.15
N GLY A 243 -11.17 -9.20 -3.41
CA GLY A 243 -11.89 -7.93 -3.56
C GLY A 243 -10.98 -6.73 -3.36
N ARG A 244 -10.03 -6.82 -2.42
CA ARG A 244 -9.03 -5.77 -2.19
C ARG A 244 -7.96 -5.68 -3.26
N ALA A 245 -7.42 -6.83 -3.66
CA ALA A 245 -6.41 -6.86 -4.71
C ALA A 245 -6.97 -6.27 -6.01
N LEU A 246 -8.20 -6.63 -6.37
CA LEU A 246 -8.90 -6.12 -7.54
C LEU A 246 -9.17 -4.62 -7.40
N ALA A 247 -9.72 -4.16 -6.27
CA ALA A 247 -9.98 -2.73 -6.04
C ALA A 247 -8.71 -1.88 -6.10
N ARG A 248 -7.60 -2.39 -5.55
CA ARG A 248 -6.29 -1.74 -5.65
C ARG A 248 -5.79 -1.70 -7.09
N GLN A 249 -5.84 -2.84 -7.78
CA GLN A 249 -5.36 -2.96 -9.14
C GLN A 249 -6.15 -2.08 -10.11
N THR A 250 -7.47 -1.99 -9.96
CA THR A 250 -8.33 -1.14 -10.79
C THR A 250 -8.07 0.34 -10.52
N THR A 251 -7.91 0.72 -9.25
CA THR A 251 -7.58 2.11 -8.85
C THR A 251 -6.22 2.52 -9.38
N ASP A 252 -5.18 1.73 -9.11
CA ASP A 252 -3.81 2.03 -9.54
C ASP A 252 -3.74 2.10 -11.08
N ARG A 253 -4.33 1.16 -11.81
CA ARG A 253 -4.36 1.20 -13.29
C ARG A 253 -5.05 2.44 -13.83
N THR A 254 -6.21 2.79 -13.31
CA THR A 254 -6.96 3.98 -13.74
C THR A 254 -6.14 5.25 -13.53
N LEU A 255 -5.50 5.38 -12.36
CA LEU A 255 -4.63 6.53 -12.06
C LEU A 255 -3.39 6.58 -12.97
N TYR A 256 -2.77 5.43 -13.27
CA TYR A 256 -1.64 5.38 -14.21
C TYR A 256 -2.03 5.73 -15.64
N TYR A 257 -3.21 5.33 -16.11
CA TYR A 257 -3.70 5.74 -17.43
C TYR A 257 -3.96 7.25 -17.51
N LEU A 258 -4.58 7.83 -16.48
CA LEU A 258 -4.77 9.28 -16.39
C LEU A 258 -3.43 10.02 -16.40
N LEU A 259 -2.46 9.54 -15.61
CA LEU A 259 -1.12 10.10 -15.58
C LEU A 259 -0.42 10.02 -16.95
N GLY A 260 -0.58 8.89 -17.66
CA GLY A 260 -0.07 8.72 -19.02
C GLY A 260 -0.67 9.75 -20.00
N LEU A 261 -1.97 10.03 -19.89
CA LEU A 261 -2.63 11.06 -20.71
C LEU A 261 -2.07 12.45 -20.42
N ILE A 262 -1.90 12.80 -19.13
CA ILE A 262 -1.32 14.09 -18.72
C ILE A 262 0.11 14.24 -19.22
N LEU A 263 0.91 13.15 -19.17
CA LEU A 263 2.27 13.14 -19.70
C LEU A 263 2.26 13.44 -21.21
N ILE A 264 1.38 12.80 -21.98
CA ILE A 264 1.25 13.04 -23.43
C ILE A 264 0.91 14.51 -23.71
N VAL A 265 -0.07 15.07 -23.00
CA VAL A 265 -0.46 16.48 -23.14
C VAL A 265 0.72 17.40 -22.80
N THR A 266 1.47 17.09 -21.74
CA THR A 266 2.65 17.86 -21.33
C THR A 266 3.74 17.83 -22.41
N ILE A 267 4.02 16.65 -22.99
CA ILE A 267 4.99 16.48 -24.08
C ILE A 267 4.56 17.29 -25.32
N LEU A 268 3.28 17.25 -25.68
CA LEU A 268 2.76 18.03 -26.81
C LEU A 268 2.92 19.54 -26.60
N ILE A 269 2.64 20.03 -25.39
CA ILE A 269 2.85 21.44 -25.03
C ILE A 269 4.33 21.83 -25.21
N ILE A 270 5.26 20.99 -24.77
CA ILE A 270 6.70 21.23 -24.93
C ILE A 270 7.08 21.28 -26.42
N ILE A 271 6.63 20.30 -27.21
CA ILE A 271 6.93 20.23 -28.65
C ILE A 271 6.42 21.46 -29.37
N ILE A 272 5.15 21.83 -29.16
CA ILE A 272 4.52 22.99 -29.82
C ILE A 272 5.24 24.28 -29.41
N SER A 273 5.51 24.45 -28.12
CA SER A 273 6.18 25.66 -27.62
C SER A 273 7.60 25.79 -28.16
N CYS A 274 8.35 24.68 -28.21
CA CYS A 274 9.70 24.69 -28.76
C CYS A 274 9.69 24.91 -30.28
N ALA A 275 8.76 24.30 -31.01
CA ALA A 275 8.62 24.52 -32.45
C ALA A 275 8.32 26.00 -32.75
N GLN A 276 7.42 26.62 -31.98
CA GLN A 276 7.13 28.05 -32.08
C GLN A 276 8.38 28.90 -31.77
N GLU A 277 9.13 28.58 -30.70
CA GLU A 277 10.34 29.32 -30.36
C GLU A 277 11.41 29.23 -31.46
N VAL A 278 11.59 28.04 -32.04
CA VAL A 278 12.51 27.80 -33.15
C VAL A 278 12.08 28.58 -34.41
N ALA A 279 10.79 28.56 -34.74
CA ALA A 279 10.26 29.28 -35.90
C ALA A 279 10.48 30.80 -35.77
N GLU A 280 10.18 31.37 -34.60
CA GLU A 280 10.37 32.80 -34.32
C GLU A 280 11.85 33.21 -34.31
N ARG A 281 12.77 32.30 -33.97
CA ARG A 281 14.22 32.57 -33.90
C ARG A 281 15.00 32.02 -35.10
N ARG A 282 14.31 31.59 -36.15
CA ARG A 282 14.94 30.94 -37.30
C ARG A 282 15.95 31.86 -38.00
N LYS A 283 15.57 33.13 -38.22
CA LYS A 283 16.43 34.18 -38.81
C LYS A 283 17.65 34.51 -37.93
N GLU A 284 17.44 34.72 -36.63
CA GLU A 284 18.54 34.93 -35.66
C GLU A 284 19.53 33.76 -35.65
N THR A 285 19.01 32.53 -35.66
CA THR A 285 19.81 31.31 -35.67
C THR A 285 20.61 31.17 -36.97
N GLY A 286 20.02 31.53 -38.12
CA GLY A 286 20.70 31.59 -39.42
C GLY A 286 21.88 32.56 -39.42
N ILE A 287 21.70 33.75 -38.87
CA ILE A 287 22.77 34.76 -38.74
C ILE A 287 23.91 34.25 -37.85
N LEU A 288 23.59 33.64 -36.71
CA LEU A 288 24.60 33.06 -35.81
C LEU A 288 25.43 31.96 -36.49
N ILE A 289 24.78 31.09 -37.25
CA ILE A 289 25.45 30.02 -38.03
C ILE A 289 26.33 30.64 -39.12
N ALA A 290 25.86 31.68 -39.82
CA ALA A 290 26.64 32.38 -40.84
C ALA A 290 27.89 33.07 -40.27
N MET A 291 27.82 33.56 -39.03
CA MET A 291 28.98 34.11 -38.30
C MET A 291 29.94 33.03 -37.75
N GLY A 292 29.71 31.74 -38.04
CA GLY A 292 30.59 30.64 -37.65
C GLY A 292 30.24 29.97 -36.31
N THR A 293 29.06 30.24 -35.73
CA THR A 293 28.63 29.55 -34.50
C THR A 293 28.35 28.08 -34.78
N GLY A 294 28.99 27.19 -34.02
CA GLY A 294 28.76 25.75 -34.13
C GLY A 294 27.32 25.34 -33.79
N ARG A 295 26.73 24.42 -34.56
CA ARG A 295 25.35 23.95 -34.34
C ARG A 295 25.13 23.31 -32.95
N SER A 296 26.16 22.67 -32.41
CA SER A 296 26.15 22.10 -31.05
C SER A 296 26.01 23.17 -29.96
N TYR A 297 26.55 24.37 -30.17
CA TYR A 297 26.40 25.48 -29.25
C TYR A 297 24.95 25.94 -29.19
N ILE A 298 24.30 26.11 -30.35
CA ILE A 298 22.89 26.51 -30.44
C ILE A 298 22.00 25.46 -29.75
N LEU A 299 22.20 24.17 -30.03
CA LEU A 299 21.50 23.09 -29.33
C LEU A 299 21.65 23.15 -27.82
N SER A 300 22.88 23.39 -27.34
CA SER A 300 23.13 23.45 -25.91
C SER A 300 22.35 24.57 -25.22
N LEU A 301 22.05 25.67 -25.92
CA LEU A 301 21.25 26.75 -25.35
C LEU A 301 19.79 26.33 -25.10
N TYR A 302 19.18 25.62 -26.05
CA TYR A 302 17.81 25.09 -25.90
C TYR A 302 17.76 24.04 -24.78
N PHE A 303 18.64 23.04 -24.82
CA PHE A 303 18.68 21.99 -23.80
C PHE A 303 18.98 22.51 -22.39
N ILE A 304 19.88 23.50 -22.24
CA ILE A 304 20.14 24.13 -20.93
C ILE A 304 18.90 24.90 -20.47
N LYS A 305 18.20 25.61 -21.37
CA LYS A 305 16.98 26.35 -21.04
C LYS A 305 15.88 25.41 -20.54
N ILE A 306 15.54 24.35 -21.29
CA ILE A 306 14.52 23.40 -20.83
C ILE A 306 14.97 22.69 -19.56
N GLY A 307 16.27 22.38 -19.42
CA GLY A 307 16.81 21.71 -18.24
C GLY A 307 16.61 22.53 -16.97
N ILE A 308 16.88 23.84 -17.04
CA ILE A 308 16.62 24.76 -15.91
C ILE A 308 15.12 24.82 -15.60
N LEU A 309 14.26 24.93 -16.62
CA LEU A 309 12.80 24.97 -16.43
C LEU A 309 12.26 23.66 -15.84
N ALA A 310 12.79 22.51 -16.29
CA ALA A 310 12.43 21.19 -15.79
C ALA A 310 12.81 21.02 -14.31
N LEU A 311 14.02 21.45 -13.93
CA LEU A 311 14.47 21.40 -12.52
C LEU A 311 13.69 22.36 -11.62
N LEU A 312 13.40 23.57 -12.09
CA LEU A 312 12.56 24.51 -11.33
C LEU A 312 11.15 23.94 -11.15
N SER A 313 10.56 23.40 -12.22
CA SER A 313 9.24 22.78 -12.20
C SER A 313 9.19 21.51 -11.35
N SER A 314 10.27 20.73 -11.30
CA SER A 314 10.30 19.52 -10.48
C SER A 314 10.28 19.87 -8.99
N VAL A 315 11.02 20.91 -8.59
CA VAL A 315 11.04 21.39 -7.20
C VAL A 315 9.71 22.05 -6.83
N THR A 316 9.22 23.00 -7.63
CA THR A 316 7.94 23.68 -7.33
C THR A 316 6.77 22.71 -7.39
N GLY A 317 6.72 21.86 -8.42
CA GLY A 317 5.70 20.83 -8.58
C GLY A 317 5.73 19.82 -7.45
N PHE A 318 6.91 19.39 -6.99
CA PHE A 318 7.02 18.50 -5.83
C PHE A 318 6.47 19.13 -4.56
N ILE A 319 6.81 20.40 -4.29
CA ILE A 319 6.32 21.12 -3.11
C ILE A 319 4.79 21.25 -3.17
N ILE A 320 4.25 21.72 -4.30
CA ILE A 320 2.80 21.91 -4.47
C ILE A 320 2.06 20.57 -4.40
N GLY A 321 2.53 19.55 -5.12
CA GLY A 321 1.92 18.23 -5.15
C GLY A 321 1.95 17.53 -3.79
N SER A 322 3.04 17.69 -3.04
CA SER A 322 3.14 17.20 -1.67
C SER A 322 2.23 17.98 -0.72
N ALA A 323 2.17 19.31 -0.82
CA ALA A 323 1.26 20.13 -0.03
C ALA A 323 -0.20 19.76 -0.27
N LEU A 324 -0.59 19.55 -1.53
CA LEU A 324 -1.92 19.07 -1.90
C LEU A 324 -2.21 17.69 -1.32
N ALA A 325 -1.24 16.77 -1.35
CA ALA A 325 -1.42 15.45 -0.73
C ALA A 325 -1.61 15.56 0.77
N VAL A 326 -0.81 16.38 1.46
CA VAL A 326 -0.95 16.61 2.90
C VAL A 326 -2.32 17.20 3.23
N TYR A 327 -2.78 18.20 2.48
CA TYR A 327 -4.02 18.92 2.78
C TYR A 327 -5.28 18.15 2.37
N TRP A 328 -5.30 17.50 1.20
CA TRP A 328 -6.50 16.81 0.69
C TRP A 328 -6.55 15.34 1.08
N THR A 329 -5.43 14.62 1.00
CA THR A 329 -5.43 13.19 1.32
C THR A 329 -5.69 12.95 2.80
N SER A 330 -5.22 13.83 3.70
CA SER A 330 -5.48 13.72 5.14
C SER A 330 -6.97 13.79 5.50
N VAL A 331 -7.77 14.52 4.73
CA VAL A 331 -9.21 14.67 4.97
C VAL A 331 -9.98 13.38 4.69
N PHE A 332 -9.57 12.61 3.67
CA PHE A 332 -10.26 11.39 3.26
C PHE A 332 -9.62 10.10 3.78
N LEU A 333 -8.42 10.17 4.36
CA LEU A 333 -7.78 9.00 4.96
C LEU A 333 -8.58 8.56 6.18
N VAL A 334 -9.07 7.32 6.14
CA VAL A 334 -9.63 6.65 7.31
C VAL A 334 -8.52 6.54 8.34
N THR A 335 -8.70 7.29 9.43
CA THR A 335 -7.86 7.43 10.62
C THR A 335 -7.10 6.14 10.99
N GLU A 336 -5.81 6.31 11.29
CA GLU A 336 -4.80 5.34 11.81
C GLU A 336 -3.56 5.06 10.94
N THR A 337 -3.35 5.77 9.82
CA THR A 337 -2.02 5.79 9.18
C THR A 337 -1.12 6.88 9.76
N ALA A 338 0.19 6.71 9.64
CA ALA A 338 1.15 7.79 9.83
C ALA A 338 0.72 9.04 9.04
N GLU A 339 1.01 10.22 9.61
CA GLU A 339 0.67 11.49 8.98
C GLU A 339 1.27 11.59 7.58
N VAL A 340 0.47 12.10 6.65
CA VAL A 340 0.95 12.34 5.28
C VAL A 340 2.07 13.36 5.37
N ALA A 341 3.27 12.95 4.98
CA ALA A 341 4.47 13.77 5.03
C ALA A 341 5.11 13.92 3.65
N TYR A 342 5.95 14.95 3.52
CA TYR A 342 6.73 15.24 2.33
C TYR A 342 7.80 14.16 2.15
N GLN A 343 7.79 13.49 1.00
CA GLN A 343 8.73 12.42 0.69
C GLN A 343 9.93 12.93 -0.10
N TRP A 344 10.85 13.61 0.59
CA TRP A 344 12.04 14.19 -0.03
C TRP A 344 12.90 13.18 -0.79
N ALA A 345 12.84 11.90 -0.41
CA ALA A 345 13.52 10.81 -1.11
C ALA A 345 13.04 10.62 -2.57
N ASP A 346 11.81 11.04 -2.90
CA ASP A 346 11.27 10.92 -4.26
C ASP A 346 11.73 12.08 -5.17
N LEU A 347 12.17 13.21 -4.60
CA LEU A 347 12.53 14.43 -5.35
C LEU A 347 13.65 14.21 -6.39
N PRO A 348 14.75 13.49 -6.10
CA PRO A 348 15.80 13.22 -7.10
C PRO A 348 15.26 12.40 -8.28
N LYS A 349 14.42 11.39 -8.01
CA LYS A 349 13.81 10.53 -9.04
C LYS A 349 12.86 11.33 -9.92
N ILE A 350 12.03 12.18 -9.32
CA ILE A 350 11.09 13.04 -10.05
C ILE A 350 11.86 14.03 -10.91
N SER A 351 12.88 14.68 -10.34
CA SER A 351 13.69 15.66 -11.06
C SER A 351 14.41 15.02 -12.25
N LEU A 352 14.96 13.81 -12.09
CA LEU A 352 15.56 13.06 -13.18
C LEU A 352 14.53 12.70 -14.27
N LEU A 353 13.35 12.22 -13.88
CA LEU A 353 12.30 11.86 -14.83
C LEU A 353 11.82 13.09 -15.63
N THR A 354 11.53 14.20 -14.96
CA THR A 354 11.10 15.46 -15.59
C THR A 354 12.18 16.00 -16.52
N LEU A 355 13.45 15.90 -16.15
CA LEU A 355 14.57 16.32 -16.99
C LEU A 355 14.65 15.46 -18.26
N LEU A 356 14.61 14.13 -18.12
CA LEU A 356 14.70 13.21 -19.26
C LEU A 356 13.52 13.36 -20.22
N THR A 357 12.29 13.47 -19.71
CA THR A 357 11.11 13.65 -20.56
C THR A 357 11.12 14.98 -21.28
N SER A 358 11.56 16.05 -20.62
CA SER A 358 11.62 17.38 -21.24
C SER A 358 12.69 17.47 -22.31
N LEU A 359 13.89 16.91 -22.06
CA LEU A 359 14.97 16.84 -23.06
C LEU A 359 14.57 15.98 -24.26
N ALA A 360 13.91 14.84 -24.03
CA ALA A 360 13.41 13.99 -25.11
C ALA A 360 12.36 14.71 -25.95
N ALA A 361 11.40 15.40 -25.32
CA ALA A 361 10.38 16.17 -26.01
C ALA A 361 10.98 17.31 -26.84
N GLU A 362 11.96 18.05 -26.30
CA GLU A 362 12.61 19.18 -26.99
C GLU A 362 13.47 18.72 -28.18
N SER A 363 14.00 17.49 -28.13
CA SER A 363 14.82 16.95 -29.22
C SER A 363 14.07 16.87 -30.56
N ILE A 364 12.75 16.66 -30.54
CA ILE A 364 11.91 16.46 -31.74
C ILE A 364 11.92 17.70 -32.65
N PRO A 365 11.47 18.90 -32.20
CA PRO A 365 11.51 20.11 -33.02
C PRO A 365 12.94 20.56 -33.33
N LEU A 366 13.89 20.35 -32.42
CA LEU A 366 15.30 20.67 -32.69
C LEU A 366 15.86 19.85 -33.84
N PHE A 367 15.53 18.55 -33.95
CA PHE A 367 15.98 17.72 -35.06
C PHE A 367 15.46 18.21 -36.42
N SER A 368 14.25 18.79 -36.45
CA SER A 368 13.69 19.43 -37.64
C SER A 368 14.51 20.66 -38.08
N LEU A 369 14.97 21.47 -37.12
CA LEU A 369 15.85 22.62 -37.37
C LEU A 369 17.17 22.19 -38.04
N PHE A 370 17.73 21.03 -37.68
CA PHE A 370 18.98 20.53 -38.26
C PHE A 370 18.88 20.14 -39.73
N ARG A 371 17.70 19.68 -40.17
CA ARG A 371 17.48 19.29 -41.57
C ARG A 371 17.21 20.50 -42.47
N SER A 372 16.93 21.66 -41.90
CA SER A 372 16.71 22.88 -42.68
C SER A 372 18.06 23.46 -43.14
N ASP A 373 18.20 23.70 -44.44
CA ASP A 373 19.41 24.26 -45.03
C ASP A 373 19.56 25.75 -44.63
N PRO A 374 20.67 26.20 -44.02
CA PRO A 374 20.85 27.60 -43.60
C PRO A 374 20.67 28.62 -44.73
N SER A 375 20.99 28.23 -45.97
CA SER A 375 20.80 29.05 -47.18
C SER A 375 19.32 29.36 -47.42
N SER A 376 18.45 28.36 -47.29
CA SER A 376 17.00 28.51 -47.45
C SER A 376 16.36 29.39 -46.36
N ILE A 377 16.90 29.34 -45.14
CA ILE A 377 16.41 30.14 -44.00
C ILE A 377 16.65 31.64 -44.22
N LEU A 378 17.75 32.01 -44.90
CA LEU A 378 18.10 33.40 -45.17
C LEU A 378 17.39 33.97 -46.40
N MET A 379 16.78 33.11 -47.24
CA MET A 379 16.05 33.49 -48.45
C MET A 379 14.53 33.55 -48.26
N GLU A 380 13.99 33.08 -47.14
CA GLU A 380 12.57 33.21 -46.77
C GLU A 380 12.30 34.65 -46.27
N GLU A 381 11.51 35.40 -47.05
CA GLU A 381 11.04 36.76 -46.71
C GLU A 381 10.18 36.80 -45.44
#